data_AF-A0A350CAH9-F1
#
_entry.id   AF-A0A350CAH9-F1
#
_cell.length_a   1.000
_cell.length_b   1.000
_cell.length_c   1.000
_cell.angle_alpha   90.00
_cell.angle_beta   90.00
_cell.angle_gamma   90.00
#
_symmetry.space_group_name_H-M   'P 1'
#
loop_
_entity.id
_entity.type
_entity.pdbx_description
1 polymer ?
#
loop_
_entity_poly.entity_id
_entity_poly.type
_entity_poly.pdbx_seq_one_letter_code
_entity_poly.pdbx_strand_id
1 'polypeptide(L)'
;SGSGKSTLLHIMGLLDSPDVGEVLLAGSRIDNLNRAARDQLRNHVFGFIFQFYHLLPELSLLENVMTPLMIRHSIFGFLKRRREIREAALSILQQVGLDHRLKHRPSELSGGEMQR
;
A
#
# COMPACT_ATOMS: atom_id res chain seq x y z
N SER A 1 -22.99 -5.05 -11.39
CA SER A 1 -21.74 -5.29 -12.12
C SER A 1 -21.87 -4.81 -13.55
N GLY A 2 -20.81 -4.24 -14.15
CA GLY A 2 -20.76 -3.86 -15.57
C GLY A 2 -20.47 -2.39 -15.85
N SER A 3 -20.64 -1.48 -14.89
CA SER A 3 -20.47 -0.04 -15.13
C SER A 3 -19.01 0.44 -15.15
N GLY A 4 -18.02 -0.46 -15.14
CA GLY A 4 -16.59 -0.10 -15.24
C GLY A 4 -15.93 0.56 -14.01
N LYS A 5 -16.60 0.63 -12.85
CA LYS A 5 -16.04 1.33 -11.65
C LYS A 5 -14.69 0.81 -11.20
N SER A 6 -14.54 -0.52 -11.09
CA SER A 6 -13.27 -1.14 -10.66
C SER A 6 -12.16 -0.86 -11.68
N THR A 7 -12.47 -0.98 -12.98
CA THR A 7 -11.56 -0.63 -14.06
C THR A 7 -11.11 0.83 -13.98
N LEU A 8 -12.05 1.75 -13.74
CA LEU A 8 -11.73 3.17 -13.57
C LEU A 8 -10.80 3.41 -12.36
N LEU A 9 -11.10 2.80 -11.20
CA LEU A 9 -10.26 2.92 -10.01
C LEU A 9 -8.86 2.33 -10.24
N HIS A 10 -8.75 1.21 -10.94
CA HIS A 10 -7.48 0.60 -11.29
C HIS A 10 -6.65 1.50 -12.22
N ILE A 11 -7.27 2.09 -13.25
CA ILE A 11 -6.60 3.03 -14.16
C ILE A 11 -6.12 4.27 -13.40
N MET A 12 -6.97 4.87 -12.55
CA MET A 12 -6.58 6.03 -11.74
C MET A 12 -5.42 5.72 -10.77
N GLY A 13 -5.37 4.49 -10.24
CA GLY A 13 -4.29 4.01 -9.38
C GLY A 13 -3.07 3.47 -10.12
N LEU A 14 -3.03 3.55 -11.46
CA LEU A 14 -1.97 2.98 -12.29
C LEU A 14 -1.75 1.47 -12.07
N LEU A 15 -2.80 0.76 -11.66
CA LEU A 15 -2.84 -0.71 -11.60
C LEU A 15 -3.06 -1.30 -12.99
N ASP A 16 -3.87 -0.62 -13.81
CA ASP A 16 -4.12 -0.90 -15.22
C ASP A 16 -3.79 0.33 -16.09
N SER A 17 -3.69 0.15 -17.40
CA SER A 17 -3.47 1.24 -18.36
C SER A 17 -4.75 1.56 -19.13
N PRO A 18 -5.02 2.84 -19.45
CA PRO A 18 -6.11 3.18 -20.36
C PRO A 18 -5.77 2.75 -21.80
N ASP A 19 -6.76 2.29 -22.56
CA ASP A 19 -6.59 2.05 -24.01
C ASP A 19 -6.47 3.36 -24.79
N VAL A 20 -7.24 4.38 -24.38
CA VAL A 20 -7.27 5.73 -24.96
C VAL A 20 -7.38 6.76 -23.85
N GLY A 21 -6.76 7.92 -24.06
CA GLY A 21 -6.78 9.05 -23.12
C GLY A 21 -5.49 9.14 -22.30
N GLU A 22 -5.60 9.81 -21.16
CA GLU A 22 -4.47 10.02 -20.26
C GLU A 22 -4.93 10.18 -18.81
N VAL A 23 -4.03 9.85 -17.89
CA VAL A 23 -4.20 10.03 -16.46
C VAL A 23 -3.23 11.11 -16.02
N LEU A 24 -3.75 12.23 -15.53
CA LEU A 24 -2.94 13.31 -14.98
C LEU A 24 -3.04 13.33 -13.45
N LEU A 25 -1.90 13.53 -12.79
CA LEU A 25 -1.81 13.81 -11.37
C LEU A 25 -1.06 15.14 -11.18
N ALA A 26 -1.69 16.10 -10.52
CA ALA A 26 -1.15 17.45 -10.33
C ALA A 26 -0.66 18.08 -11.65
N GLY A 27 -1.42 17.89 -12.74
CA GLY A 27 -1.12 18.43 -14.08
C GLY A 27 -0.04 17.68 -14.86
N SER A 28 0.58 16.65 -14.29
CA SER A 28 1.58 15.81 -14.98
C SER A 28 0.93 14.50 -15.43
N ARG A 29 1.17 14.10 -16.69
CA ARG A 29 0.75 12.79 -17.18
C ARG A 29 1.53 11.67 -16.49
N ILE A 30 0.83 10.67 -15.96
CA ILE A 30 1.40 9.60 -15.13
C ILE A 30 1.19 8.18 -15.68
N ASP A 31 0.28 8.00 -16.64
CA ASP A 31 0.03 6.70 -17.30
C ASP A 31 1.16 6.29 -18.28
N ASN A 32 1.98 7.24 -18.71
CA ASN A 32 3.09 7.03 -19.64
C ASN A 32 4.45 6.78 -18.94
N LEU A 33 4.45 6.69 -17.60
CA LEU A 33 5.67 6.41 -16.83
C LEU A 33 6.17 4.99 -17.12
N ASN A 34 7.50 4.83 -17.13
CA ASN A 34 8.08 3.49 -17.15
C ASN A 34 7.71 2.71 -15.88
N ARG A 35 7.85 1.39 -15.92
CA ARG A 35 7.44 0.50 -14.83
C ARG A 35 8.03 0.91 -13.46
N ALA A 36 9.34 1.21 -13.41
CA ALA A 36 10.01 1.55 -12.16
C ALA A 36 9.49 2.87 -11.57
N ALA A 37 9.32 3.90 -12.39
CA ALA A 37 8.76 5.19 -11.98
C ALA A 37 7.30 5.07 -11.54
N ARG A 38 6.50 4.25 -12.24
CA ARG A 38 5.12 3.94 -11.87
C ARG A 38 5.03 3.21 -10.52
N ASP A 39 5.86 2.20 -10.31
CA ASP A 39 5.92 1.45 -9.05
C ASP A 39 6.33 2.36 -7.88
N GLN A 40 7.32 3.23 -8.11
CA GLN A 40 7.73 4.24 -7.14
C GLN A 40 6.59 5.22 -6.83
N LEU A 41 5.91 5.76 -7.84
CA LEU A 41 4.81 6.69 -7.67
C LEU A 41 3.66 6.05 -6.88
N ARG A 42 3.26 4.82 -7.24
CA ARG A 42 2.24 4.04 -6.52
C ARG A 42 2.59 3.89 -5.05
N ASN A 43 3.82 3.49 -4.76
CA ASN A 43 4.25 3.28 -3.40
C ASN A 43 4.34 4.57 -2.58
N HIS A 44 4.60 5.73 -3.20
CA HIS A 44 4.77 7.02 -2.49
C HIS A 44 3.49 7.83 -2.34
N VAL A 45 2.58 7.77 -3.31
CA VAL A 45 1.44 8.69 -3.41
C VAL A 45 0.10 8.00 -3.19
N PHE A 46 -0.02 6.73 -3.58
CA PHE A 46 -1.29 6.03 -3.56
C PHE A 46 -1.39 5.06 -2.38
N GLY A 47 -2.55 5.04 -1.74
CA GLY A 47 -2.96 3.99 -0.80
C GLY A 47 -4.14 3.23 -1.39
N PHE A 48 -4.11 1.89 -1.31
CA PHE A 48 -5.16 1.03 -1.82
C PHE A 48 -5.83 0.28 -0.70
N ILE A 49 -7.16 0.31 -0.68
CA ILE A 49 -8.00 -0.47 0.22
C ILE A 49 -8.93 -1.29 -0.67
N PHE A 50 -8.75 -2.61 -0.63
CA PHE A 50 -9.54 -3.55 -1.42
C PHE A 50 -10.59 -4.23 -0.54
N GLN A 51 -11.54 -4.92 -1.16
CA GLN A 51 -12.52 -5.75 -0.45
C GLN A 51 -11.86 -6.97 0.22
N PHE A 52 -10.81 -7.52 -0.39
CA PHE A 52 -9.95 -8.53 0.24
C PHE A 52 -8.72 -7.83 0.82
N TYR A 53 -8.37 -8.13 2.06
CA TYR A 53 -7.42 -7.33 2.84
C TYR A 53 -5.96 -7.36 2.32
N HIS A 54 -5.62 -8.31 1.44
CA HIS A 54 -4.28 -8.48 0.83
C HIS A 54 -3.09 -8.43 1.81
N LEU A 55 -3.33 -8.73 3.09
CA LEU A 55 -2.26 -8.92 4.07
C LEU A 55 -1.46 -10.17 3.71
N LEU A 56 -0.13 -10.07 3.83
CA LEU A 56 0.79 -11.18 3.66
C LEU A 56 0.66 -12.09 4.90
N PRO A 57 0.21 -13.35 4.72
CA PRO A 57 -0.14 -14.24 5.85
C PRO A 57 1.08 -14.68 6.68
N GLU A 58 2.28 -14.62 6.10
CA GLU A 58 3.53 -14.97 6.77
C GLU A 58 4.03 -13.86 7.71
N LEU A 59 3.54 -12.63 7.51
CA LEU A 59 3.98 -11.45 8.24
C LEU A 59 3.02 -11.10 9.39
N SER A 60 3.56 -10.57 10.47
CA SER A 60 2.75 -9.94 11.51
C SER A 60 2.05 -8.68 10.99
N LEU A 61 1.04 -8.19 11.72
CA LEU A 61 0.34 -6.96 11.39
C LEU A 61 1.30 -5.77 11.27
N LEU A 62 2.25 -5.65 12.21
CA LEU A 62 3.27 -4.59 12.15
C LEU A 62 4.16 -4.71 10.91
N GLU A 63 4.58 -5.91 10.54
CA GLU A 63 5.40 -6.14 9.35
C GLU A 63 4.64 -5.84 8.05
N ASN A 64 3.36 -6.19 7.99
CA ASN A 64 2.48 -5.81 6.87
C ASN A 64 2.43 -4.29 6.69
N VAL A 65 2.20 -3.53 7.77
CA VAL A 65 2.16 -2.06 7.72
C VAL A 65 3.54 -1.45 7.39
N MET A 66 4.63 -2.10 7.80
CA MET A 66 5.99 -1.66 7.45
C MET A 66 6.35 -1.91 5.97
N THR A 67 5.73 -2.89 5.32
CA THR A 67 6.14 -3.40 4.00
C THR A 67 6.25 -2.32 2.92
N PRO A 68 5.29 -1.39 2.76
CA PRO A 68 5.42 -0.32 1.76
C PRO A 68 6.67 0.53 1.96
N LEU A 69 7.03 0.86 3.20
CA LEU A 69 8.24 1.63 3.53
C LEU A 69 9.51 0.80 3.35
N MET A 70 9.47 -0.51 3.59
CA MET A 70 10.60 -1.40 3.34
C MET A 70 10.95 -1.45 1.85
N ILE A 71 9.95 -1.56 0.97
CA ILE A 71 10.13 -1.63 -0.48
C ILE A 71 10.77 -0.35 -1.06
N ARG A 72 10.62 0.79 -0.40
CA ARG A 72 11.27 2.07 -0.81
C ARG A 72 12.80 2.04 -0.68
N HIS A 73 13.37 1.05 0.00
CA HIS A 73 14.76 1.06 0.40
C HIS A 73 15.50 -0.19 -0.04
N SER A 74 16.79 -0.03 -0.33
CA SER A 74 17.71 -1.17 -0.40
C SER A 74 17.82 -1.83 0.98
N ILE A 75 18.35 -3.05 1.03
CA ILE A 75 18.55 -3.80 2.28
C ILE A 75 19.32 -2.95 3.31
N PHE A 76 20.42 -2.33 2.90
CA PHE A 76 21.21 -1.45 3.76
C PHE A 76 20.46 -0.18 4.17
N GLY A 77 19.68 0.41 3.25
CA GLY A 77 18.84 1.58 3.53
C GLY A 77 17.77 1.28 4.57
N PHE A 78 17.11 0.12 4.46
CA PHE A 78 16.14 -0.35 5.44
C PHE A 78 16.80 -0.55 6.80
N LEU A 79 17.94 -1.23 6.88
CA LEU A 79 18.64 -1.47 8.15
C LEU A 79 18.97 -0.17 8.87
N LYS A 80 19.43 0.85 8.14
CA LYS A 80 19.75 2.18 8.70
C LYS A 80 18.52 2.91 9.23
N ARG A 81 17.35 2.75 8.59
CA ARG A 81 16.10 3.44 8.94
C ARG A 81 15.09 2.58 9.68
N ARG A 82 15.47 1.37 10.09
CA ARG A 82 14.55 0.37 10.65
C ARG A 82 13.73 0.90 11.82
N ARG A 83 14.36 1.69 12.70
CA ARG A 83 13.70 2.30 13.86
C ARG A 83 12.63 3.30 13.45
N GLU A 84 12.98 4.23 12.56
CA GLU A 84 12.06 5.25 12.04
C GLU A 84 10.84 4.61 11.33
N ILE A 85 11.09 3.62 10.47
CA ILE A 85 10.03 2.89 9.75
C ILE A 85 9.10 2.18 10.73
N ARG A 86 9.67 1.55 11.76
CA ARG A 86 8.89 0.90 12.81
C ARG A 86 8.04 1.89 13.58
N GLU A 87 8.60 3.04 13.98
CA GLU A 87 7.88 4.10 14.70
C GLU A 87 6.72 4.67 13.86
N ALA A 88 6.94 4.89 12.56
CA ALA A 88 5.88 5.32 11.64
C ALA A 88 4.75 4.29 11.52
N ALA A 89 5.08 3.01 11.38
CA ALA A 89 4.09 1.93 11.31
C ALA A 89 3.29 1.79 12.62
N LEU A 90 3.95 1.95 13.78
CA LEU A 90 3.29 1.96 15.09
C LEU A 90 2.31 3.11 15.21
N SER A 91 2.69 4.31 14.75
CA SER A 91 1.79 5.48 14.79
C SER A 91 0.52 5.25 13.97
N ILE A 92 0.65 4.65 12.78
CA ILE A 92 -0.52 4.29 11.94
C ILE A 92 -1.41 3.28 12.66
N LEU A 93 -0.83 2.21 13.21
CA LEU A 93 -1.58 1.18 13.93
C LEU A 93 -2.28 1.73 15.17
N GLN A 94 -1.67 2.70 15.85
CA GLN A 94 -2.30 3.39 16.97
C GLN A 94 -3.49 4.25 16.52
N GLN A 95 -3.38 4.96 15.39
CA GLN A 95 -4.48 5.76 14.84
C GLN A 95 -5.71 4.92 14.49
N VAL A 96 -5.51 3.67 14.06
CA VAL A 96 -6.61 2.73 13.73
C VAL A 96 -6.99 1.80 14.89
N GLY A 97 -6.37 1.95 16.06
CA GLY A 97 -6.69 1.21 17.29
C GLY A 97 -6.23 -0.25 17.30
N LEU A 98 -5.14 -0.58 16.61
CA LEU A 98 -4.57 -1.94 16.48
C LEU A 98 -3.16 -2.09 17.07
N ASP A 99 -2.74 -1.13 17.90
CA ASP A 99 -1.45 -1.12 18.62
C ASP A 99 -1.28 -2.29 19.61
N HIS A 100 -2.36 -2.92 20.05
CA HIS A 100 -2.33 -4.13 20.87
C HIS A 100 -2.19 -5.42 20.04
N ARG A 101 -2.32 -5.34 18.71
CA ARG A 101 -2.28 -6.51 17.80
C ARG A 101 -0.98 -6.69 17.03
N LEU A 102 0.03 -5.86 17.24
CA LEU A 102 1.25 -5.76 16.43
C LEU A 102 1.88 -7.08 15.95
N LYS A 103 1.93 -8.09 16.83
CA LYS A 103 2.61 -9.37 16.58
C LYS A 103 1.69 -10.46 15.97
N HIS A 104 0.38 -10.23 15.93
CA HIS A 104 -0.57 -11.19 15.39
C HIS A 104 -0.42 -11.27 13.88
N ARG A 105 -0.60 -12.47 13.34
CA ARG A 105 -0.70 -12.74 11.91
C ARG A 105 -2.14 -12.53 11.44
N PRO A 106 -2.38 -12.35 10.13
CA PRO A 106 -3.73 -12.15 9.60
C PRO A 106 -4.74 -13.22 10.01
N SER A 107 -4.32 -14.47 10.16
CA SER A 107 -5.18 -15.58 10.61
C SER A 107 -5.71 -15.44 12.05
N GLU A 108 -5.12 -14.56 12.85
CA GLU A 108 -5.49 -14.30 14.25
C GLU A 108 -6.35 -13.04 14.40
N LEU A 109 -6.67 -12.36 13.30
CA LEU A 109 -7.43 -11.11 13.27
C LEU A 109 -8.85 -11.35 12.76
N SER A 110 -9.81 -10.61 13.28
CA SER A 110 -11.14 -10.51 12.69
C SER A 110 -11.12 -9.78 11.34
N GLY A 111 -12.14 -9.97 10.50
CA GLY A 111 -12.25 -9.24 9.23
C GLY A 111 -12.22 -7.72 9.38
N GLY A 112 -12.88 -7.18 10.41
CA GLY A 112 -12.86 -5.75 10.70
C GLY A 112 -11.51 -5.25 11.25
N GLU A 113 -10.72 -6.10 11.91
CA GLU A 113 -9.34 -5.78 12.25
C GLU A 113 -8.42 -5.85 11.03
N MET A 114 -8.63 -6.76 10.09
CA MET A 114 -7.85 -6.82 8.84
C MET A 114 -8.13 -5.66 7.87
N GLN A 115 -9.32 -5.07 7.94
CA GLN A 115 -9.71 -3.93 7.08
C GLN A 115 -9.19 -2.59 7.57
N ARG A 116 -8.91 -2.47 8.88
CA ARG A 116 -8.46 -1.24 9.54
C ARG A 116 -6.95 -1.08 9.42
#